data_AF-A0A1F9CS76-F1
#
_entry.id   AF-A0A1F9CS76-F1
#
_cell.length_a   1.000
_cell.length_b   1.000
_cell.length_c   1.000
_cell.angle_alpha   90.00
_cell.angle_beta   90.00
_cell.angle_gamma   90.00
#
_symmetry.space_group_name_H-M   'P 1'
#
loop_
_entity.id
_entity.type
_entity.pdbx_description
1 polymer ?
#
loop_
_entity_poly.entity_id
_entity_poly.type
_entity_poly.pdbx_seq_one_letter_code
_entity_poly.pdbx_strand_id
1 'polypeptide(L)'
;MEAVVGRTREDTVFELNGALVGRNLTLALRTLHELLDQGLHPLMIMTMITKEIRFLFQAKLLIASGRLGSFSPELDYGRFQKAVYPAVRKLAGDGEDSIALVSQHPFVVYQALKNAGRFTRAELAGYLELLVRTDLALKTTGKDPRLLLERFLLAVCGSR
;
A
#
# COMPACT_ATOMS: atom_id res chain seq x y z
N MET A 1 34.13 5.73 16.41
CA MET A 1 33.42 4.51 16.03
C MET A 1 31.94 4.84 16.00
N GLU A 2 31.45 5.34 14.87
CA GLU A 2 30.00 5.47 14.65
C GLU A 2 29.46 4.06 14.42
N ALA A 3 28.59 3.61 15.32
CA ALA A 3 27.91 2.34 15.20
C ALA A 3 27.01 2.40 13.96
N VAL A 4 27.39 1.67 12.91
CA VAL A 4 26.50 1.36 11.78
C VAL A 4 25.35 0.53 12.35
N VAL A 5 24.28 1.19 12.77
CA VAL A 5 22.99 0.52 13.00
C VAL A 5 22.58 0.00 11.63
N GLY A 6 22.81 -1.28 11.38
CA GLY A 6 22.40 -1.91 10.14
C GLY A 6 20.91 -1.67 9.91
N ARG A 7 20.56 -1.18 8.72
CA ARG A 7 19.17 -0.97 8.29
C ARG A 7 18.36 -2.25 8.53
N THR A 8 17.26 -2.16 9.27
CA THR A 8 16.46 -3.35 9.60
C THR A 8 15.57 -3.76 8.43
N ARG A 9 15.15 -5.03 8.42
CA ARG A 9 14.18 -5.53 7.43
C ARG A 9 12.85 -4.77 7.48
N GLU A 10 12.42 -4.38 8.69
CA GLU A 10 11.19 -3.61 8.87
C GLU A 10 11.30 -2.23 8.23
N ASP A 11 12.42 -1.53 8.44
CA ASP A 11 12.68 -0.23 7.78
C ASP A 11 12.61 -0.35 6.27
N THR A 12 13.22 -1.41 5.70
CA THR A 12 13.21 -1.67 4.26
C THR A 12 11.80 -1.97 3.74
N VAL A 13 10.95 -2.66 4.52
CA VAL A 13 9.54 -2.87 4.16
C VAL A 13 8.76 -1.56 4.10
N PHE A 14 8.94 -0.69 5.11
CA PHE A 14 8.30 0.63 5.11
C PHE A 14 8.80 1.50 3.95
N GLU A 15 10.09 1.42 3.61
CA GLU A 15 10.66 2.11 2.46
C GLU A 15 10.06 1.62 1.14
N LEU A 16 9.84 0.31 0.97
CA LEU A 16 9.22 -0.24 -0.25
C LEU A 16 7.79 0.28 -0.41
N ASN A 17 6.99 0.27 0.66
CA ASN A 17 5.62 0.79 0.63
C ASN A 17 5.61 2.28 0.30
N GLY A 18 6.49 3.07 0.93
CA GLY A 18 6.64 4.49 0.65
C GLY A 18 7.03 4.75 -0.81
N ALA A 19 7.96 3.97 -1.35
CA ALA A 19 8.41 4.07 -2.74
C ALA A 19 7.29 3.73 -3.74
N LEU A 20 6.55 2.64 -3.50
CA LEU A 20 5.41 2.21 -4.31
C LEU A 20 4.35 3.32 -4.37
N VAL A 21 3.96 3.82 -3.20
CA VAL A 21 2.93 4.86 -3.06
C VAL A 21 3.38 6.19 -3.66
N GLY A 22 4.67 6.53 -3.50
CA GLY A 22 5.28 7.70 -4.11
C GLY A 22 5.54 7.55 -5.61
N ARG A 23 5.22 6.39 -6.21
CA ARG A 23 5.56 6.01 -7.59
C ARG A 23 7.05 6.22 -7.92
N ASN A 24 7.91 6.03 -6.94
CA ASN A 24 9.36 6.12 -7.13
C ASN A 24 9.89 4.74 -7.56
N LEU A 25 9.90 4.50 -8.88
CA LEU A 25 10.32 3.23 -9.46
C LEU A 25 11.75 2.85 -9.06
N THR A 26 12.70 3.79 -9.16
CA THR A 26 14.11 3.53 -8.84
C THR A 26 14.27 3.09 -7.39
N LEU A 27 13.63 3.78 -6.46
CA LEU A 27 13.64 3.39 -5.05
C LEU A 27 12.93 2.05 -4.84
N ALA A 28 11.76 1.86 -5.43
CA ALA A 28 10.98 0.64 -5.26
C ALA A 28 11.74 -0.61 -5.73
N LEU A 29 12.43 -0.54 -6.88
CA LEU A 29 13.24 -1.64 -7.41
C LEU A 29 14.44 -1.92 -6.51
N ARG A 30 15.17 -0.87 -6.10
CA ARG A 30 16.32 -1.02 -5.19
C ARG A 30 15.90 -1.69 -3.88
N THR A 31 14.84 -1.19 -3.26
CA THR A 31 14.34 -1.70 -1.97
C THR A 31 13.75 -3.11 -2.12
N LEU A 32 13.12 -3.45 -3.26
CA LEU A 32 12.71 -4.82 -3.57
C LEU A 32 13.91 -5.78 -3.60
N HIS A 33 14.99 -5.41 -4.30
CA HIS A 33 16.20 -6.21 -4.37
C HIS A 33 16.83 -6.39 -3.00
N GLU A 34 16.96 -5.31 -2.22
CA GLU A 34 17.46 -5.38 -0.84
C GLU A 34 16.66 -6.38 0.01
N LEU A 35 15.32 -6.37 -0.06
CA LEU A 35 14.49 -7.31 0.70
C LEU A 35 14.71 -8.77 0.28
N LEU A 36 14.80 -9.02 -1.03
CA LEU A 36 15.05 -10.37 -1.56
C LEU A 36 16.44 -10.87 -1.17
N ASP A 37 17.45 -10.01 -1.24
CA ASP A 37 18.84 -10.33 -0.88
C ASP A 37 18.99 -10.57 0.64
N GLN A 38 18.17 -9.91 1.46
CA GLN A 38 18.00 -10.19 2.89
C GLN A 38 17.22 -11.50 3.19
N GLY A 39 16.89 -12.27 2.16
CA GLY A 39 16.19 -13.56 2.27
C GLY A 39 14.70 -13.46 2.55
N LEU A 40 14.08 -12.28 2.38
CA LEU A 40 12.63 -12.16 2.55
C LEU A 40 11.90 -12.88 1.40
N HIS A 41 10.96 -13.74 1.75
CA HIS A 41 10.28 -14.57 0.77
C HIS A 41 9.42 -13.71 -0.20
N PRO A 42 9.47 -13.93 -1.52
CA PRO A 42 8.72 -13.14 -2.51
C PRO A 42 7.21 -13.06 -2.25
N LEU A 43 6.59 -14.15 -1.78
CA LEU A 43 5.15 -14.15 -1.42
C LEU A 43 4.83 -13.23 -0.23
N MET A 44 5.77 -13.02 0.70
CA MET A 44 5.57 -12.06 1.79
C MET A 44 5.60 -10.64 1.26
N ILE A 45 6.54 -10.32 0.36
CA ILE A 45 6.62 -9.03 -0.33
C ILE A 45 5.32 -8.77 -1.11
N MET A 46 4.87 -9.77 -1.86
CA MET A 46 3.61 -9.72 -2.59
C MET A 46 2.41 -9.46 -1.67
N THR A 47 2.35 -10.12 -0.51
CA THR A 47 1.28 -9.92 0.49
C THR A 47 1.25 -8.49 1.00
N MET A 48 2.43 -7.91 1.27
CA MET A 48 2.56 -6.52 1.74
C MET A 48 2.12 -5.52 0.66
N ILE A 49 2.59 -5.69 -0.57
CA ILE A 49 2.17 -4.86 -1.72
C ILE A 49 0.65 -4.97 -1.94
N THR A 50 0.11 -6.18 -1.89
CA THR A 50 -1.34 -6.41 -2.06
C THR A 50 -2.15 -5.72 -0.97
N LYS A 51 -1.67 -5.75 0.28
CA LYS A 51 -2.29 -5.02 1.40
C LYS A 51 -2.29 -3.51 1.12
N GLU A 52 -1.17 -2.94 0.69
CA GLU A 52 -1.04 -1.51 0.40
C GLU A 52 -2.00 -1.08 -0.72
N ILE A 53 -2.03 -1.79 -1.85
CA ILE A 53 -2.95 -1.48 -2.96
C ILE A 53 -4.42 -1.59 -2.53
N ARG A 54 -4.79 -2.61 -1.73
CA ARG A 54 -6.14 -2.73 -1.18
C ARG A 54 -6.50 -1.55 -0.27
N PHE A 55 -5.58 -1.11 0.57
CA PHE A 55 -5.81 0.03 1.45
C PHE A 55 -5.98 1.33 0.68
N LEU A 56 -5.16 1.58 -0.35
CA LEU A 56 -5.35 2.73 -1.24
C LEU A 56 -6.71 2.68 -1.93
N PHE A 57 -7.15 1.51 -2.38
CA PHE A 57 -8.46 1.34 -3.02
C PHE A 57 -9.62 1.58 -2.06
N GLN A 58 -9.59 0.98 -0.87
CA GLN A 58 -10.58 1.22 0.18
C GLN A 58 -10.63 2.69 0.58
N ALA A 59 -9.47 3.34 0.75
CA ALA A 59 -9.37 4.77 1.01
C ALA A 59 -10.01 5.60 -0.12
N LYS A 60 -9.74 5.25 -1.39
CA LYS A 60 -10.34 5.93 -2.55
C LYS A 60 -11.86 5.82 -2.56
N LEU A 61 -12.39 4.64 -2.23
CA LEU A 61 -13.83 4.41 -2.14
C LEU A 61 -14.47 5.15 -0.96
N LEU A 62 -13.80 5.19 0.19
CA LEU A 62 -14.26 5.96 1.35
C LEU A 62 -14.35 7.45 1.03
N ILE A 63 -13.34 8.02 0.36
CA ILE A 63 -13.36 9.43 -0.10
C ILE A 63 -14.50 9.64 -1.09
N ALA A 64 -14.63 8.76 -2.09
CA ALA A 64 -15.67 8.86 -3.12
C ALA A 64 -17.09 8.70 -2.57
N SER A 65 -17.26 8.05 -1.41
CA SER A 65 -18.58 7.89 -0.77
C SER A 65 -19.18 9.21 -0.27
N GLY A 66 -18.37 10.27 -0.11
CA GLY A 66 -18.79 11.54 0.49
C GLY A 66 -19.05 11.48 1.99
N ARG A 67 -18.90 10.32 2.63
CA ARG A 67 -19.23 10.11 4.06
C ARG A 67 -18.15 10.58 5.03
N LEU A 68 -16.97 10.99 4.53
CA LEU A 68 -15.84 11.44 5.34
C LEU A 68 -15.89 12.92 5.72
N GLY A 69 -16.97 13.64 5.35
CA GLY A 69 -17.09 15.08 5.60
C GLY A 69 -15.99 15.87 4.88
N SER A 70 -15.43 16.88 5.55
CA SER A 70 -14.44 17.82 5.01
C SER A 70 -13.01 17.25 4.91
N PHE A 71 -12.85 15.98 4.55
CA PHE A 71 -11.51 15.42 4.33
C PHE A 71 -10.80 16.16 3.20
N SER A 72 -9.57 16.60 3.45
CA SER A 72 -8.65 17.10 2.42
C SER A 72 -7.25 16.49 2.62
N PRO A 73 -6.48 16.27 1.53
CA PRO A 73 -5.12 15.71 1.63
C PRO A 73 -4.14 16.53 2.47
N GLU A 74 -4.38 17.83 2.62
CA GLU A 74 -3.55 18.78 3.36
C GLU A 74 -3.80 18.76 4.87
N LEU A 75 -4.86 18.07 5.31
CA LEU A 75 -5.22 17.96 6.72
C LEU A 75 -4.06 17.33 7.52
N ASP A 76 -3.75 17.92 8.68
CA ASP A 76 -2.81 17.33 9.63
C ASP A 76 -3.44 16.19 10.43
N TYR A 77 -2.60 15.37 11.07
CA TYR A 77 -3.07 14.19 11.80
C TYR A 77 -3.96 14.53 12.99
N GLY A 78 -3.68 15.61 13.72
CA GLY A 78 -4.47 16.01 14.89
C GLY A 78 -5.88 16.44 14.51
N ARG A 79 -6.02 17.19 13.40
CA ARG A 79 -7.34 17.54 12.84
C ARG A 79 -8.05 16.34 12.24
N PHE A 80 -7.33 15.44 11.57
CA PHE A 80 -7.88 14.18 11.07
C PHE A 80 -8.55 13.37 12.18
N GLN A 81 -7.87 13.18 13.32
CA GLN A 81 -8.38 12.41 14.45
C GLN A 81 -9.69 12.98 15.01
N LYS A 82 -9.84 14.31 15.01
CA LYS A 82 -11.03 14.99 15.56
C LYS A 82 -12.18 15.09 14.56
N ALA A 83 -11.89 15.40 13.29
CA ALA A 83 -12.92 15.76 12.30
C ALA A 83 -13.32 14.61 11.37
N VAL A 84 -12.40 13.70 11.03
CA VAL A 84 -12.62 12.69 9.98
C VAL A 84 -12.68 11.29 10.57
N TYR A 85 -11.77 10.94 11.50
CA TYR A 85 -11.68 9.60 12.08
C TYR A 85 -12.98 9.11 12.76
N PRO A 86 -13.79 9.96 13.43
CA PRO A 86 -15.09 9.52 13.96
C PRO A 86 -16.06 9.06 12.86
N ALA A 87 -16.03 9.71 11.69
CA ALA A 87 -16.82 9.27 10.53
C ALA A 87 -16.27 7.95 9.98
N VAL A 88 -14.95 7.82 9.81
CA VAL A 88 -14.31 6.56 9.38
C VAL A 88 -14.76 5.40 10.27
N ARG A 89 -14.71 5.54 11.59
CA ARG A 89 -15.13 4.48 12.53
C ARG A 89 -16.59 4.07 12.37
N LYS A 90 -17.49 4.99 12.03
CA LYS A 90 -18.90 4.67 11.74
C LYS A 90 -19.07 3.88 10.43
N LEU A 91 -18.08 3.94 9.55
CA LEU A 91 -18.04 3.19 8.29
C LEU A 91 -17.42 1.80 8.46
N ALA A 92 -16.93 1.46 9.65
CA ALA A 92 -16.21 0.21 9.88
C ALA A 92 -17.03 -1.03 9.51
N GLY A 93 -18.36 -0.98 9.61
CA GLY A 93 -19.23 -2.15 9.51
C GLY A 93 -18.95 -3.11 10.68
N ASP A 94 -19.95 -3.89 11.07
CA ASP A 94 -19.76 -4.97 12.04
C ASP A 94 -19.73 -6.31 11.27
N GLY A 95 -18.79 -7.20 11.58
CA GLY A 95 -18.71 -8.55 10.98
C GLY A 95 -17.89 -8.69 9.69
N GLU A 96 -18.29 -9.62 8.82
CA GLU A 96 -17.57 -9.99 7.57
C GLU A 96 -17.48 -8.85 6.54
N ASP A 97 -18.41 -7.88 6.59
CA ASP A 97 -18.42 -6.70 5.72
C ASP A 97 -17.46 -5.58 6.16
N SER A 98 -16.64 -5.84 7.19
CA SER A 98 -15.77 -4.82 7.75
C SER A 98 -14.66 -4.38 6.78
N ILE A 99 -14.48 -3.06 6.65
CA ILE A 99 -13.46 -2.50 5.78
C ILE A 99 -12.10 -2.65 6.47
N ALA A 100 -11.26 -3.57 5.97
CA ALA A 100 -9.96 -3.90 6.57
C ALA A 100 -9.08 -2.68 6.92
N LEU A 101 -9.11 -1.62 6.10
CA LEU A 101 -8.44 -0.35 6.37
C LEU A 101 -8.95 0.32 7.65
N VAL A 102 -10.27 0.39 7.85
CA VAL A 102 -10.90 1.09 8.99
C VAL A 102 -10.54 0.44 10.33
N SER A 103 -10.27 -0.86 10.32
CA SER A 103 -9.82 -1.62 11.50
C SER A 103 -8.34 -1.38 11.85
N GLN A 104 -7.57 -0.67 11.02
CA GLN A 104 -6.17 -0.35 11.32
C GLN A 104 -6.05 0.83 12.29
N HIS A 105 -4.86 1.00 12.86
CA HIS A 105 -4.53 2.18 13.67
C HIS A 105 -4.81 3.49 12.90
N PRO A 106 -5.37 4.54 13.55
CA PRO A 106 -5.78 5.78 12.88
C PRO A 106 -4.72 6.42 11.99
N PHE A 107 -3.44 6.30 12.36
CA PHE A 107 -2.33 6.80 11.54
C PHE A 107 -2.21 6.10 10.18
N VAL A 108 -2.44 4.79 10.11
CA VAL A 108 -2.42 4.02 8.85
C VAL A 108 -3.59 4.45 7.96
N VAL A 109 -4.78 4.62 8.56
CA VAL A 109 -5.97 5.12 7.85
C VAL A 109 -5.72 6.51 7.26
N TYR A 110 -5.20 7.42 8.09
CA TYR A 110 -4.82 8.77 7.68
C TYR A 110 -3.86 8.76 6.49
N GLN A 111 -2.80 7.95 6.58
CA GLN A 111 -1.80 7.88 5.52
C GLN A 111 -2.38 7.31 4.22
N ALA A 112 -3.21 6.27 4.30
CA ALA A 112 -3.89 5.69 3.14
C ALA A 112 -4.83 6.70 2.46
N LEU A 113 -5.61 7.46 3.23
CA LEU A 113 -6.51 8.49 2.68
C LEU A 113 -5.73 9.60 1.97
N LYS A 114 -4.62 10.07 2.54
CA LYS A 114 -3.74 11.07 1.88
C LYS A 114 -3.14 10.52 0.59
N ASN A 115 -2.67 9.27 0.63
CA ASN A 115 -1.99 8.64 -0.48
C ASN A 115 -2.93 8.24 -1.62
N ALA A 116 -4.20 7.94 -1.32
CA ALA A 116 -5.21 7.60 -2.33
C ALA A 116 -5.46 8.73 -3.35
N GLY A 117 -5.12 9.97 -3.03
CA GLY A 117 -5.14 11.09 -3.97
C GLY A 117 -4.25 10.87 -5.21
N ARG A 118 -3.16 10.08 -5.08
CA ARG A 118 -2.17 9.82 -6.14
C ARG A 118 -2.60 8.77 -7.17
N PHE A 119 -3.75 8.14 -6.98
CA PHE A 119 -4.22 7.03 -7.79
C PHE A 119 -5.69 7.22 -8.14
N THR A 120 -6.07 6.83 -9.35
CA THR A 120 -7.47 6.76 -9.76
C THR A 120 -8.09 5.43 -9.31
N ARG A 121 -9.43 5.37 -9.27
CA ARG A 121 -10.14 4.12 -8.97
C ARG A 121 -9.86 3.04 -10.02
N ALA A 122 -9.77 3.43 -11.30
CA ALA A 122 -9.51 2.52 -12.41
C ALA A 122 -8.11 1.90 -12.32
N GLU A 123 -7.07 2.70 -12.03
CA GLU A 123 -5.71 2.20 -11.83
C GLU A 123 -5.64 1.18 -10.69
N LEU A 124 -6.19 1.51 -9.52
CA LEU A 124 -6.15 0.62 -8.36
C LEU A 124 -6.90 -0.69 -8.61
N ALA A 125 -8.04 -0.65 -9.31
CA ALA A 125 -8.75 -1.85 -9.73
C ALA A 125 -7.91 -2.70 -10.69
N GLY A 126 -7.27 -2.08 -11.68
CA GLY A 126 -6.35 -2.76 -12.59
C GLY A 126 -5.13 -3.37 -11.89
N TYR A 127 -4.60 -2.68 -10.87
CA TYR A 127 -3.50 -3.22 -10.07
C TYR A 127 -3.92 -4.41 -9.22
N LEU A 128 -5.14 -4.42 -8.67
CA LEU A 128 -5.68 -5.60 -7.98
C LEU A 128 -5.78 -6.81 -8.91
N GLU A 129 -6.25 -6.61 -10.15
CA GLU A 129 -6.29 -7.69 -11.15
C GLU A 129 -4.88 -8.18 -11.53
N LEU A 130 -3.94 -7.26 -11.72
CA LEU A 130 -2.55 -7.60 -11.99
C LEU A 130 -1.93 -8.38 -10.82
N LEU A 131 -2.22 -8.01 -9.58
CA LEU A 131 -1.75 -8.71 -8.39
C LEU A 131 -2.24 -10.16 -8.36
N VAL A 132 -3.50 -10.41 -8.72
CA VAL A 132 -4.05 -11.78 -8.79
C VAL A 132 -3.29 -12.62 -9.82
N ARG A 133 -3.01 -12.06 -11.00
CA ARG A 133 -2.23 -12.75 -12.05
C ARG A 133 -0.79 -13.03 -11.59
N THR A 134 -0.17 -12.08 -10.90
CA THR A 134 1.18 -12.23 -10.35
C THR A 134 1.24 -13.28 -9.25
N ASP A 135 0.28 -13.31 -8.33
CA ASP A 135 0.20 -14.33 -7.26
C ASP A 135 0.05 -15.75 -7.84
N LEU A 136 -0.83 -15.91 -8.84
CA LEU A 136 -0.97 -17.19 -9.54
C LEU A 136 0.33 -17.61 -10.21
N ALA A 137 1.02 -16.68 -10.89
CA ALA A 137 2.28 -16.97 -11.55
C ALA A 137 3.38 -17.39 -10.56
N LEU A 138 3.47 -16.72 -9.40
CA LEU A 138 4.41 -17.05 -8.33
C LEU A 138 4.19 -18.46 -7.77
N LYS A 139 2.93 -18.90 -7.65
CA LYS A 139 2.59 -20.20 -7.05
C LYS A 139 2.71 -21.39 -7.99
N THR A 140 2.58 -21.18 -9.30
CA THR A 140 2.31 -22.29 -10.24
C THR A 140 3.26 -22.40 -11.43
N THR A 141 3.98 -21.34 -11.80
CA THR A 141 4.64 -21.29 -13.12
C THR A 141 6.16 -21.46 -13.10
N GLY A 142 6.80 -21.58 -11.92
CA GLY A 142 8.25 -21.69 -11.78
C GLY A 142 9.04 -20.48 -12.34
N LYS A 143 8.35 -19.41 -12.75
CA LYS A 143 8.96 -18.16 -13.23
C LYS A 143 9.70 -17.45 -12.11
N ASP A 144 10.74 -16.71 -12.47
CA ASP A 144 11.56 -15.95 -11.52
C ASP A 144 10.68 -14.97 -10.71
N PRO A 145 10.55 -15.17 -9.39
CA PRO A 145 9.77 -14.30 -8.51
C PRO A 145 10.23 -12.85 -8.53
N ARG A 146 11.53 -12.61 -8.71
CA ARG A 146 12.09 -11.25 -8.76
C ARG A 146 11.52 -10.50 -9.96
N LEU A 147 11.59 -11.09 -11.15
CA LEU A 147 11.08 -10.49 -12.38
C LEU A 147 9.57 -10.23 -12.33
N LEU A 148 8.80 -11.13 -11.70
CA LEU A 148 7.36 -10.95 -11.52
C LEU A 148 7.03 -9.74 -10.65
N LEU A 149 7.75 -9.56 -9.54
CA LEU A 149 7.58 -8.41 -8.64
C LEU A 149 8.07 -7.10 -9.30
N GLU A 150 9.20 -7.12 -10.01
CA GLU A 150 9.69 -5.96 -10.76
C GLU A 150 8.68 -5.47 -11.80
N ARG A 151 8.08 -6.40 -12.57
CA ARG A 151 7.04 -6.07 -13.54
C ARG A 151 5.82 -5.43 -12.89
N PHE A 152 5.43 -5.90 -11.70
CA PHE A 152 4.36 -5.26 -10.94
C PHE A 152 4.74 -3.82 -10.55
N LEU A 153 5.93 -3.60 -10.00
CA LEU A 153 6.41 -2.27 -9.62
C LEU A 153 6.50 -1.33 -10.84
N LEU A 154 6.94 -1.83 -12.00
CA LEU A 154 6.95 -1.09 -13.25
C LEU A 154 5.54 -0.62 -13.66
N ALA A 155 4.54 -1.49 -13.54
CA ALA A 155 3.16 -1.13 -13.87
C ALA A 155 2.61 -0.03 -12.95
N VAL A 156 2.86 -0.12 -11.63
CA VAL A 156 2.35 0.86 -10.66
C VAL A 156 3.08 2.19 -10.74
N CYS A 157 4.42 2.16 -10.80
CA CYS A 157 5.25 3.37 -10.78
C CYS A 157 5.41 4.01 -12.17
N GLY A 158 5.20 3.26 -13.26
CA GLY A 158 5.37 3.73 -14.64
C GLY A 158 4.11 4.35 -15.25
N SER A 159 2.92 4.08 -14.71
CA SER A 159 1.68 4.69 -15.19
C SER A 159 1.63 6.17 -14.79
N ARG A 160 1.45 7.09 -15.75
CA ARG A 160 1.25 8.53 -15.56
C ARG A 160 -0.15 8.93 -15.97
#